data_AF-A0A0K0FRA2-F1
#
_entry.id   AF-A0A0K0FRA2-F1
#
_cell.length_a   1.000
_cell.length_b   1.000
_cell.length_c   1.000
_cell.angle_alpha   90.00
_cell.angle_beta   90.00
_cell.angle_gamma   90.00
#
_symmetry.space_group_name_H-M   'P 1'
#
loop_
_entity.id
_entity.type
_entity.pdbx_description
1 polymer ?
#
loop_
_entity_poly.entity_id
_entity_poly.type
_entity_poly.pdbx_seq_one_letter_code
_entity_poly.pdbx_strand_id
1 'polypeptide(L)'
;MSMSSITITFISILICIIYGGLIPNMSNNNTSIGPCLDGMCMEGYECKDDQCYQLPSTNTITIITKNTIMNKTIGPCINGDCPSGFICKDDSCYLQ
;
A
#
# COMPACT_ATOMS: atom_id res chain seq x y z
N MET A 1 21.49 -45.46 6.17
CA MET A 1 20.97 -44.22 5.55
C MET A 1 21.58 -44.11 4.17
N SER A 2 20.76 -44.22 3.12
CA SER A 2 21.23 -44.30 1.73
C SER A 2 21.84 -42.97 1.31
N MET A 3 23.06 -43.01 0.78
CA MET A 3 23.78 -41.84 0.22
C MET A 3 22.92 -41.03 -0.76
N SER A 4 21.98 -41.67 -1.47
CA SER A 4 21.05 -41.04 -2.41
C SER A 4 20.00 -40.14 -1.75
N SER A 5 19.63 -40.38 -0.49
CA SER A 5 18.65 -39.54 0.21
C SER A 5 19.25 -38.21 0.64
N ILE A 6 20.55 -38.20 0.96
CA ILE A 6 21.29 -37.01 1.41
C ILE A 6 21.48 -36.04 0.23
N THR A 7 21.86 -36.55 -0.94
CA THR A 7 22.07 -35.71 -2.13
C THR A 7 20.78 -35.03 -2.60
N ILE A 8 19.64 -35.72 -2.53
CA ILE A 8 18.33 -35.14 -2.88
C ILE A 8 17.98 -33.98 -1.94
N THR A 9 18.19 -34.14 -0.62
CA THR A 9 17.90 -33.07 0.34
C THR A 9 18.77 -31.82 0.13
N PHE A 10 20.05 -31.98 -0.20
CA PHE A 10 20.94 -30.84 -0.48
C PHE A 10 20.53 -30.08 -1.75
N ILE A 11 20.12 -30.80 -2.80
CA ILE A 11 19.67 -30.18 -4.05
C ILE A 11 18.38 -29.37 -3.82
N SER A 12 17.42 -29.90 -3.05
CA SER A 12 16.19 -29.18 -2.71
C SER A 12 16.47 -27.90 -1.92
N ILE A 13 17.41 -27.94 -0.96
CA ILE A 13 17.79 -26.77 -0.16
C ILE A 13 18.48 -25.70 -1.02
N LEU A 14 19.38 -26.10 -1.92
CA LEU A 14 20.06 -25.17 -2.83
C LEU A 14 19.07 -24.49 -3.79
N ILE A 15 18.08 -25.22 -4.29
CA ILE A 15 17.00 -24.67 -5.12
C ILE A 15 16.19 -23.65 -4.30
N CYS A 16 15.82 -23.95 -3.05
CA CYS A 16 15.12 -22.98 -2.21
C CYS A 16 15.93 -21.72 -1.91
N ILE A 17 17.26 -21.80 -1.79
CA ILE A 17 18.11 -20.61 -1.57
C ILE A 17 18.23 -19.78 -2.85
N ILE A 18 18.35 -20.42 -4.02
CA ILE A 18 18.49 -19.73 -5.32
C ILE A 18 17.16 -19.05 -5.72
N TYR A 19 16.02 -19.69 -5.46
CA TYR A 19 14.70 -19.20 -5.90
C TYR A 19 13.86 -18.56 -4.78
N GLY A 20 14.25 -18.69 -3.50
CA GLY A 20 13.49 -18.19 -2.35
C GLY A 20 13.55 -16.68 -2.12
N GLY A 21 14.37 -15.95 -2.89
CA GLY A 21 14.49 -14.49 -2.81
C GLY A 21 13.39 -13.70 -3.52
N LEU A 22 12.45 -14.37 -4.19
CA LEU A 22 11.40 -13.74 -5.02
C LEU A 22 10.03 -13.67 -4.32
N ILE A 23 10.00 -13.55 -3.00
CA ILE A 23 8.76 -13.20 -2.30
C ILE A 23 8.69 -11.68 -2.25
N PRO A 24 7.92 -11.00 -3.14
CA PRO A 24 7.60 -9.61 -2.92
C PRO A 24 6.94 -9.52 -1.54
N ASN A 25 7.45 -8.62 -0.71
CA ASN A 25 6.81 -8.25 0.54
C ASN A 25 5.44 -7.66 0.16
N MET A 26 4.42 -8.51 0.12
CA MET A 26 3.04 -8.09 0.03
C MET A 26 2.73 -7.46 1.38
N SER A 27 3.06 -6.18 1.52
CA SER A 27 2.56 -5.31 2.58
C SER A 27 1.06 -5.17 2.37
N ASN A 28 0.32 -6.24 2.62
CA ASN A 28 -1.11 -6.19 2.80
C ASN A 28 -1.30 -5.29 4.01
N ASN A 29 -1.80 -4.08 3.74
CA ASN A 29 -2.35 -3.11 4.66
C ASN A 29 -3.58 -3.65 5.44
N ASN A 30 -3.52 -4.92 5.85
CA ASN A 30 -4.49 -5.64 6.64
C ASN A 30 -4.02 -5.75 8.10
N THR A 31 -3.02 -4.96 8.49
CA THR A 31 -2.58 -4.90 9.87
C THR A 31 -3.65 -4.17 10.66
N SER A 32 -4.30 -4.89 11.57
CA SER A 32 -5.18 -4.30 12.57
C SER A 32 -4.40 -3.29 13.39
N ILE A 33 -4.95 -2.09 13.55
CA ILE A 33 -4.34 -1.03 14.37
C ILE A 33 -4.74 -1.11 15.85
N GLY A 34 -5.73 -1.94 16.18
CA GLY A 34 -6.24 -2.08 17.55
C GLY A 34 -7.65 -2.66 17.60
N PRO A 35 -8.19 -2.91 18.80
CA PRO A 35 -9.57 -3.35 18.99
C PRO A 35 -10.55 -2.22 18.70
N CYS A 36 -11.80 -2.59 18.40
CA CYS A 36 -12.88 -1.61 18.32
C CYS A 36 -13.25 -1.09 19.70
N LEU A 37 -13.51 0.21 19.81
CA LEU A 37 -14.02 0.85 21.02
C LEU A 37 -15.51 1.12 20.80
N ASP A 38 -16.38 0.42 21.53
CA ASP A 38 -17.84 0.47 21.38
C ASP A 38 -18.33 0.24 19.92
N GLY A 39 -17.65 -0.66 19.18
CA GLY A 39 -17.96 -0.95 17.78
C GLY A 39 -17.52 0.15 16.80
N MET A 40 -16.76 1.13 17.26
CA MET A 40 -16.23 2.24 16.46
C MET A 40 -14.70 2.23 16.37
N CYS A 41 -14.20 2.85 15.30
CA CYS A 41 -12.78 3.08 15.04
C CYS A 41 -12.55 4.55 14.72
N MET A 42 -11.28 4.98 14.72
CA MET A 42 -10.90 6.34 14.32
C MET A 42 -11.25 6.61 12.84
N GLU A 43 -11.33 7.89 12.46
CA GLU A 43 -11.66 8.29 11.09
C GLU A 43 -10.69 7.67 10.07
N GLY A 44 -11.23 7.11 8.98
CA GLY A 44 -10.46 6.37 7.97
C GLY A 44 -10.22 4.88 8.29
N TYR A 45 -10.87 4.35 9.33
CA TYR A 45 -10.81 2.94 9.72
C TYR A 45 -12.21 2.37 9.93
N GLU A 46 -12.35 1.05 9.74
CA GLU A 46 -13.59 0.29 9.89
C GLU A 46 -13.41 -0.82 10.91
N CYS A 47 -14.44 -1.02 11.74
CA CYS A 47 -14.48 -2.12 12.69
C CYS A 47 -14.93 -3.40 11.99
N LYS A 48 -14.07 -4.41 11.95
CA LYS A 48 -14.37 -5.73 11.42
C LYS A 48 -13.80 -6.78 12.38
N ASP A 49 -14.56 -7.82 12.71
CA ASP A 49 -14.08 -8.89 13.61
C ASP A 49 -13.48 -8.36 14.94
N ASP A 50 -14.13 -7.37 15.57
CA ASP A 50 -13.69 -6.65 16.78
C ASP A 50 -12.34 -5.93 16.67
N GLN A 51 -11.86 -5.72 15.44
CA GLN A 51 -10.59 -5.05 15.15
C GLN A 51 -10.76 -3.91 14.14
N CYS A 52 -9.99 -2.85 14.35
CA CYS A 52 -9.95 -1.70 13.48
C CYS A 52 -8.97 -1.93 12.32
N TYR A 53 -9.50 -1.94 11.10
CA TYR A 53 -8.74 -2.03 9.87
C TYR A 53 -8.79 -0.72 9.11
N GLN A 54 -7.70 -0.38 8.42
CA GLN A 54 -7.70 0.81 7.59
C GLN A 54 -8.70 0.63 6.45
N LEU A 55 -9.63 1.58 6.30
CA LEU A 55 -10.53 1.58 5.16
C LEU A 55 -9.66 1.64 3.91
N PRO A 56 -9.96 0.83 2.86
CA PRO A 56 -9.30 0.98 1.58
C PRO A 56 -9.59 2.40 1.11
N SER A 57 -8.59 3.27 1.27
CA SER A 57 -8.74 4.64 0.82
C SER A 57 -9.02 4.56 -0.68
N THR A 58 -10.19 5.00 -1.11
CA THR A 58 -10.48 5.29 -2.51
C THR A 58 -9.61 6.45 -3.03
N ASN A 59 -8.54 6.81 -2.34
CA ASN A 59 -7.32 7.28 -2.98
C ASN A 59 -6.70 6.09 -3.73
N THR A 60 -7.16 5.94 -4.98
CA THR A 60 -6.40 5.46 -6.13
C THR A 60 -5.07 4.89 -5.72
N ILE A 61 -4.95 3.56 -5.77
CA ILE A 61 -3.67 2.85 -5.74
C ILE A 61 -2.78 3.58 -6.72
N THR A 62 -1.97 4.50 -6.18
CA THR A 62 -0.90 5.14 -6.90
C THR A 62 0.12 4.03 -6.90
N ILE A 63 -0.05 3.10 -7.83
CA ILE A 63 1.10 2.42 -8.40
C ILE A 63 2.01 3.58 -8.71
N ILE A 64 3.14 3.63 -7.99
CA ILE A 64 4.20 4.60 -8.20
C ILE A 64 4.85 4.23 -9.54
N THR A 65 4.08 4.27 -10.60
CA THR A 65 4.55 4.62 -11.91
C THR A 65 4.83 6.09 -11.78
N LYS A 66 6.10 6.50 -11.84
CA LYS A 66 6.59 7.90 -11.82
C LYS A 66 5.91 8.84 -12.85
N ASN A 67 4.89 8.37 -13.57
CA ASN A 67 4.17 9.05 -14.62
C ASN A 67 2.76 9.53 -14.22
N THR A 68 2.26 9.20 -13.02
CA THR A 68 0.91 9.59 -12.55
C THR A 68 0.95 10.67 -11.45
N ILE A 69 2.04 11.42 -11.34
CA ILE A 69 2.15 12.58 -10.43
C ILE A 69 1.59 13.85 -11.10
N MET A 70 1.36 13.83 -12.41
CA MET A 70 0.92 15.00 -13.19
C MET A 70 -0.57 15.35 -13.00
N ASN A 71 -1.41 14.41 -12.53
CA ASN A 71 -2.86 14.60 -12.49
C ASN A 71 -3.47 14.47 -11.09
N LYS A 72 -2.64 14.48 -10.03
CA LYS A 72 -3.16 14.46 -8.67
C LYS A 72 -3.52 15.88 -8.25
N THR A 73 -4.82 16.18 -8.26
CA THR A 73 -5.37 17.39 -7.67
C THR A 73 -5.11 17.39 -6.17
N ILE A 74 -4.53 18.47 -5.63
CA ILE A 74 -4.26 18.60 -4.19
C ILE A 74 -5.44 19.15 -3.39
N GLY A 75 -6.41 19.76 -4.07
CA GLY A 75 -7.58 20.40 -3.47
C GLY A 75 -8.21 21.41 -4.42
N PRO A 76 -9.33 22.04 -4.03
CA PRO A 76 -9.96 23.11 -4.79
C PRO A 76 -9.11 24.38 -4.76
N CYS A 77 -9.31 25.28 -5.73
CA CYS A 77 -8.70 26.60 -5.68
C CYS A 77 -9.34 27.45 -4.57
N ILE A 78 -8.51 28.19 -3.84
CA ILE A 78 -8.98 29.10 -2.79
C ILE A 78 -8.85 30.52 -3.33
N ASN A 79 -9.98 31.18 -3.63
CA ASN A 79 -10.02 32.50 -4.28
C ASN A 79 -9.28 32.57 -5.64
N GLY A 80 -9.22 31.44 -6.37
CA GLY A 80 -8.48 31.34 -7.64
C GLY A 80 -6.98 31.10 -7.49
N ASP A 81 -6.48 31.03 -6.25
CA ASP A 81 -5.08 30.76 -5.95
C ASP A 81 -4.88 29.33 -5.41
N CYS A 82 -3.66 28.84 -5.63
CA CYS A 82 -3.16 27.57 -5.15
C CYS A 82 -1.82 27.80 -4.42
N PRO A 83 -1.43 26.90 -3.50
CA PRO A 83 -0.12 26.98 -2.85
C PRO A 83 1.03 26.94 -3.88
N SER A 84 2.20 27.44 -3.49
CA SER A 84 3.36 27.56 -4.39
C SER A 84 3.72 26.22 -5.06
N GLY A 85 3.94 26.26 -6.38
CA GLY A 85 4.18 25.07 -7.20
C GLY A 85 2.93 24.41 -7.77
N PHE A 86 1.76 25.01 -7.58
CA PHE A 86 0.48 24.54 -8.11
C PHE A 86 -0.24 25.64 -8.88
N ILE A 87 -0.99 25.24 -9.91
CA ILE A 87 -1.81 26.12 -10.75
C ILE A 87 -3.29 25.77 -10.61
N CYS A 88 -4.14 26.80 -10.54
CA CYS A 88 -5.58 26.63 -10.55
C CYS A 88 -6.07 26.38 -11.99
N LYS A 89 -6.73 25.24 -12.21
CA LYS A 89 -7.40 24.91 -13.47
C LYS A 89 -8.73 24.23 -13.13
N ASP A 90 -9.83 24.60 -13.79
CA ASP A 90 -11.14 23.96 -13.60
C ASP A 90 -11.55 23.82 -12.10
N ASP A 91 -11.39 24.91 -11.32
CA ASP A 91 -11.61 24.98 -9.86
C ASP A 91 -10.78 24.03 -8.99
N SER A 92 -9.72 23.45 -9.56
CA SER A 92 -8.86 22.46 -8.93
C SER A 92 -7.38 22.84 -9.03
N CYS A 93 -6.62 22.61 -7.96
CA CYS A 93 -5.18 22.86 -7.91
C CYS A 93 -4.39 21.66 -8.44
N TYR A 94 -3.63 21.89 -9.53
CA TYR A 94 -2.76 20.90 -10.17
C TYR A 94 -1.29 21.26 -9.98
N LEU A 95 -0.41 20.24 -9.93
CA LEU A 95 1.03 20.47 -9.88
C LEU A 95 1.49 21.13 -11.20
N GLN A 96 2.26 22.21 -11.08
CA GLN A 96 2.86 22.92 -12.22
C GLN A 96 4.19 22.30 -12.65
#